data_AF-A0A350YMZ2-F1
#
_entry.id   AF-A0A350YMZ2-F1
#
_cell.length_a   1.000
_cell.length_b   1.000
_cell.length_c   1.000
_cell.angle_alpha   90.00
_cell.angle_beta   90.00
_cell.angle_gamma   90.00
#
_symmetry.space_group_name_H-M   'P 1'
#
loop_
_entity.id
_entity.type
_entity.pdbx_description
1 polymer ?
#
loop_
_entity_poly.entity_id
_entity_poly.type
_entity_poly.pdbx_seq_one_letter_code
_entity_poly.pdbx_strand_id
1 'polypeptide(L)'
;QDDGIEWFGGTVNVKNAVVWNTGDDAIDTDQSWGGTLDNFIIINPGDECLELDGPEGTMVAKHILKNGSCYAGDAQGLADLDPNSNVDMDGIYFFGLKAGQDFDELPTVYACTFSNLQATIPSGSNLTDFFKGGSDAFATAVATGANTKGANPDVFLGWSWTAVSGSLNNF
;
A
#
# COMPACT_ATOMS: atom_id res chain seq x y z
N GLN A 1 -10.08 -5.33 -14.06
CA GLN A 1 -10.55 -3.96 -14.37
C GLN A 1 -9.33 -3.23 -14.92
N ASP A 2 -9.12 -1.93 -14.66
CA ASP A 2 -7.85 -1.25 -14.92
C ASP A 2 -7.39 -0.66 -13.57
N ASP A 3 -6.08 -0.65 -13.34
CA ASP A 3 -5.46 -0.22 -12.08
C ASP A 3 -5.35 1.30 -11.95
N GLY A 4 -5.07 1.75 -10.73
CA GLY A 4 -4.85 3.16 -10.45
C GLY A 4 -3.55 3.69 -11.05
N ILE A 5 -2.43 3.10 -10.63
CA ILE A 5 -1.13 3.29 -11.26
C ILE A 5 -0.43 1.93 -11.33
N GLU A 6 -0.03 1.57 -12.55
CA GLU A 6 0.66 0.33 -12.85
C GLU A 6 2.03 0.62 -13.49
N TRP A 7 3.08 -0.05 -13.03
CA TRP A 7 4.42 0.04 -13.64
C TRP A 7 4.93 -1.31 -14.11
N PHE A 8 5.16 -1.40 -15.42
CA PHE A 8 5.88 -2.51 -16.04
C PHE A 8 7.36 -2.17 -16.22
N GLY A 9 8.20 -2.59 -15.28
CA GLY A 9 9.64 -2.37 -15.36
C GLY A 9 10.07 -0.89 -15.30
N GLY A 10 11.34 -0.63 -15.61
CA GLY A 10 11.91 0.73 -15.62
C GLY A 10 12.29 1.26 -14.24
N THR A 11 12.59 2.56 -14.15
CA THR A 11 13.20 3.18 -12.94
C THR A 11 12.61 4.55 -12.60
N VAL A 12 11.40 4.85 -13.08
CA VAL A 12 10.75 6.11 -12.75
C VAL A 12 10.48 6.18 -11.25
N ASN A 13 10.80 7.33 -10.65
CA ASN A 13 10.42 7.61 -9.26
C ASN A 13 9.18 8.48 -9.27
N VAL A 14 8.21 8.14 -8.43
CA VAL A 14 6.96 8.88 -8.27
C VAL A 14 6.88 9.41 -6.86
N LYS A 15 6.46 10.67 -6.74
CA LYS A 15 6.27 11.33 -5.47
C LYS A 15 4.96 12.10 -5.45
N ASN A 16 4.23 12.02 -4.34
CA ASN A 16 2.93 12.67 -4.15
C ASN A 16 1.89 12.12 -5.14
N ALA A 17 1.55 10.84 -4.99
CA ALA A 17 0.48 10.19 -5.74
C ALA A 17 -0.79 10.06 -4.90
N VAL A 18 -1.96 10.24 -5.51
CA VAL A 18 -3.24 9.91 -4.89
C VAL A 18 -4.07 9.09 -5.86
N VAL A 19 -4.51 7.91 -5.42
CA VAL A 19 -5.39 7.01 -6.16
C VAL A 19 -6.68 6.87 -5.36
N TRP A 20 -7.81 7.13 -6.01
CA TRP A 20 -9.12 7.15 -5.34
C TRP A 20 -10.17 6.49 -6.22
N ASN A 21 -10.87 5.49 -5.66
CA ASN A 21 -11.95 4.74 -6.31
C ASN A 21 -11.51 4.14 -7.66
N THR A 22 -10.30 3.57 -7.70
CA THR A 22 -9.93 2.69 -8.80
C THR A 22 -10.86 1.47 -8.83
N GLY A 23 -11.07 0.90 -10.01
CA GLY A 23 -11.97 -0.24 -10.19
C GLY A 23 -11.31 -1.58 -9.87
N ASP A 24 -9.98 -1.61 -9.86
CA ASP A 24 -9.11 -2.77 -9.64
C ASP A 24 -8.09 -2.40 -8.55
N ASP A 25 -6.83 -2.77 -8.72
CA ASP A 25 -5.72 -2.51 -7.84
C ASP A 25 -5.34 -1.02 -7.84
N ALA A 26 -5.02 -0.46 -6.68
CA ALA A 26 -4.67 0.96 -6.62
C ALA A 26 -3.26 1.24 -7.10
N ILE A 27 -2.32 0.42 -6.65
CA ILE A 27 -0.90 0.52 -6.95
C ILE A 27 -0.47 -0.88 -7.33
N ASP A 28 -0.15 -1.03 -8.60
CA ASP A 28 0.32 -2.28 -9.21
C ASP A 28 1.77 -2.10 -9.66
N THR A 29 2.61 -3.07 -9.36
CA THR A 29 3.97 -3.15 -9.90
C THR A 29 4.24 -4.51 -10.50
N ASP A 30 4.77 -4.53 -11.72
CA ASP A 30 5.11 -5.78 -12.40
C ASP A 30 6.41 -5.64 -13.21
N GLN A 31 6.90 -6.75 -13.77
CA GLN A 31 8.02 -6.79 -14.72
C GLN A 31 9.29 -6.06 -14.25
N SER A 32 9.63 -6.19 -12.96
CA SER A 32 10.82 -5.58 -12.35
C SER A 32 10.89 -4.06 -12.42
N TRP A 33 9.83 -3.36 -12.02
CA TRP A 33 9.99 -1.95 -11.72
C TRP A 33 11.03 -1.76 -10.60
N GLY A 34 11.96 -0.82 -10.80
CA GLY A 34 13.08 -0.53 -9.91
C GLY A 34 13.09 0.90 -9.38
N GLY A 35 11.91 1.51 -9.30
CA GLY A 35 11.74 2.90 -8.85
C GLY A 35 11.37 3.02 -7.37
N THR A 36 11.03 4.24 -6.97
CA THR A 36 10.50 4.57 -5.65
C THR A 36 9.17 5.28 -5.78
N LEU A 37 8.17 4.81 -5.04
CA LEU A 37 6.95 5.54 -4.74
C LEU A 37 7.06 6.15 -3.33
N ASP A 38 7.12 7.48 -3.26
CA ASP A 38 7.23 8.24 -2.00
C ASP A 38 5.99 9.11 -1.79
N ASN A 39 5.41 9.07 -0.60
CA ASN A 39 4.27 9.90 -0.21
C ASN A 39 3.03 9.66 -1.09
N PHE A 40 2.29 8.59 -0.80
CA PHE A 40 1.14 8.19 -1.61
C PHE A 40 -0.11 7.93 -0.76
N ILE A 41 -1.27 8.24 -1.32
CA ILE A 41 -2.58 8.04 -0.69
C ILE A 41 -3.43 7.12 -1.57
N ILE A 42 -3.98 6.07 -0.98
CA ILE A 42 -4.95 5.18 -1.60
C ILE A 42 -6.27 5.31 -0.85
N ILE A 43 -7.36 5.43 -1.59
CA ILE A 43 -8.72 5.52 -1.05
C ILE A 43 -9.61 4.55 -1.80
N ASN A 44 -10.07 3.50 -1.10
CA ASN A 44 -11.18 2.64 -1.50
C ASN A 44 -11.04 2.03 -2.91
N PRO A 45 -9.97 1.26 -3.17
CA PRO A 45 -9.85 0.50 -4.43
C PRO A 45 -10.90 -0.60 -4.54
N GLY A 46 -10.98 -1.18 -5.74
CA GLY A 46 -11.90 -2.28 -6.04
C GLY A 46 -11.34 -3.63 -5.65
N ASP A 47 -10.04 -3.87 -5.92
CA ASP A 47 -9.34 -5.10 -5.59
C ASP A 47 -8.32 -4.86 -4.47
N GLU A 48 -7.02 -4.71 -4.75
CA GLU A 48 -6.01 -4.49 -3.74
C GLU A 48 -5.67 -3.01 -3.53
N CYS A 49 -5.24 -2.69 -2.30
CA CYS A 49 -4.53 -1.42 -2.11
C CYS A 49 -3.16 -1.47 -2.78
N LEU A 50 -2.47 -2.61 -2.71
CA LEU A 50 -1.12 -2.79 -3.23
C LEU A 50 -1.04 -4.21 -3.84
N GLU A 51 -0.98 -4.33 -5.15
CA GLU A 51 -0.65 -5.60 -5.83
C GLU A 51 0.80 -5.46 -6.30
N LEU A 52 1.74 -6.21 -5.72
CA LEU A 52 3.16 -5.93 -5.92
C LEU A 52 3.90 -7.17 -6.39
N ASP A 53 3.87 -7.39 -7.70
CA ASP A 53 4.47 -8.56 -8.32
C ASP A 53 5.99 -8.51 -8.43
N GLY A 54 6.53 -9.70 -8.66
CA GLY A 54 7.94 -9.94 -8.83
C GLY A 54 8.47 -9.73 -10.25
N PRO A 55 9.77 -9.94 -10.45
CA PRO A 55 10.38 -9.99 -11.77
C PRO A 55 9.78 -11.03 -12.72
N GLU A 56 9.34 -10.58 -13.89
CA GLU A 56 9.12 -11.45 -15.05
C GLU A 56 10.37 -11.55 -15.94
N GLY A 57 10.88 -12.77 -16.12
CA GLY A 57 12.02 -13.03 -17.01
C GLY A 57 13.39 -12.80 -16.37
N THR A 58 14.28 -12.07 -17.05
CA THR A 58 15.71 -11.99 -16.68
C THR A 58 16.14 -10.68 -16.03
N MET A 59 15.33 -9.62 -16.20
CA MET A 59 15.56 -8.37 -15.49
C MET A 59 15.17 -8.61 -14.04
N VAL A 60 15.98 -8.14 -13.09
CA VAL A 60 15.66 -8.15 -11.66
C VAL A 60 15.96 -6.78 -11.13
N ALA A 61 14.91 -6.10 -10.66
CA ALA A 61 15.03 -4.84 -9.95
C ALA A 61 14.17 -4.89 -8.69
N LYS A 62 14.53 -4.05 -7.73
CA LYS A 62 13.79 -3.87 -6.50
C LYS A 62 13.17 -2.49 -6.50
N HIS A 63 11.88 -2.39 -6.21
CA HIS A 63 11.22 -1.12 -6.00
C HIS A 63 11.02 -0.83 -4.50
N ILE A 64 10.71 0.45 -4.20
CA ILE A 64 10.59 0.94 -2.83
C ILE A 64 9.28 1.70 -2.70
N LEU A 65 8.44 1.33 -1.74
CA LEU A 65 7.27 2.09 -1.33
C LEU A 65 7.54 2.72 0.04
N LYS A 66 7.30 4.03 0.18
CA LYS A 66 7.45 4.69 1.47
C LYS A 66 6.49 5.83 1.72
N ASN A 67 6.19 6.07 2.99
CA ASN A 67 5.29 7.12 3.47
C ASN A 67 3.90 7.02 2.82
N GLY A 68 3.29 5.83 2.82
CA GLY A 68 2.00 5.56 2.18
C GLY A 68 0.84 5.49 3.16
N SER A 69 -0.32 6.01 2.82
CA SER A 69 -1.55 5.82 3.60
C SER A 69 -2.62 5.13 2.74
N CYS A 70 -3.10 3.98 3.18
CA CYS A 70 -4.11 3.17 2.50
C CYS A 70 -5.40 3.14 3.32
N TYR A 71 -6.41 3.88 2.88
CA TYR A 71 -7.78 3.65 3.33
C TYR A 71 -8.37 2.51 2.50
N ALA A 72 -8.45 1.32 3.09
CA ALA A 72 -8.87 0.10 2.38
C ALA A 72 -10.34 0.17 1.98
N GLY A 73 -11.24 0.48 2.92
CA GLY A 73 -12.65 0.67 2.61
C GLY A 73 -13.30 -0.60 2.05
N ASP A 74 -13.69 -0.56 0.78
CA ASP A 74 -14.30 -1.67 0.02
C ASP A 74 -13.29 -2.54 -0.74
N ALA A 75 -11.98 -2.32 -0.59
CA ALA A 75 -10.93 -3.18 -1.15
C ALA A 75 -11.17 -4.67 -0.80
N GLN A 76 -10.75 -5.58 -1.67
CA GLN A 76 -10.71 -7.01 -1.37
C GLN A 76 -9.58 -7.31 -0.38
N GLY A 77 -8.42 -6.68 -0.54
CA GLY A 77 -7.30 -6.78 0.39
C GLY A 77 -6.49 -5.49 0.59
N LEU A 78 -5.34 -5.64 1.25
CA LEU A 78 -4.43 -4.56 1.67
C LEU A 78 -3.12 -4.61 0.90
N ALA A 79 -2.55 -5.80 0.77
CA ALA A 79 -1.37 -6.02 -0.02
C ALA A 79 -1.34 -7.48 -0.47
N ASP A 80 -1.30 -7.68 -1.78
CA ASP A 80 -1.03 -8.98 -2.40
C ASP A 80 0.42 -9.00 -2.86
N LEU A 81 1.20 -9.91 -2.28
CA LEU A 81 2.60 -10.15 -2.61
C LEU A 81 2.79 -11.58 -3.08
N ASP A 82 3.71 -11.75 -4.02
CA ASP A 82 4.17 -13.04 -4.46
C ASP A 82 5.44 -13.52 -3.72
N PRO A 83 5.74 -14.83 -3.77
CA PRO A 83 7.02 -15.36 -3.30
C PRO A 83 8.22 -14.67 -3.95
N ASN A 84 8.08 -14.19 -5.20
CA ASN A 84 9.13 -13.51 -5.96
C ASN A 84 9.01 -11.98 -5.98
N SER A 85 8.10 -11.35 -5.24
CA SER A 85 8.07 -9.89 -5.13
C SER A 85 9.40 -9.36 -4.59
N ASN A 86 9.87 -8.25 -5.17
CA ASN A 86 11.14 -7.64 -4.81
C ASN A 86 10.92 -6.18 -4.43
N VAL A 87 10.44 -5.99 -3.21
CA VAL A 87 9.99 -4.68 -2.70
C VAL A 87 10.54 -4.40 -1.30
N ASP A 88 10.90 -3.14 -1.04
CA ASP A 88 11.06 -2.65 0.32
C ASP A 88 9.92 -1.68 0.66
N MET A 89 9.30 -1.84 1.83
CA MET A 89 8.22 -0.99 2.33
C MET A 89 8.59 -0.32 3.65
N ASP A 90 8.44 1.01 3.73
CA ASP A 90 8.70 1.77 4.95
C ASP A 90 7.63 2.81 5.26
N GLY A 91 7.03 2.73 6.45
CA GLY A 91 6.15 3.78 6.95
C GLY A 91 4.79 3.81 6.26
N ILE A 92 4.21 2.64 5.99
CA ILE A 92 2.87 2.51 5.39
C ILE A 92 1.82 2.38 6.49
N TYR A 93 0.72 3.10 6.35
CA TYR A 93 -0.40 3.10 7.29
C TYR A 93 -1.69 2.60 6.63
N PHE A 94 -2.29 1.54 7.17
CA PHE A 94 -3.52 0.92 6.69
C PHE A 94 -4.68 1.19 7.63
N PHE A 95 -5.84 1.61 7.12
CA PHE A 95 -7.01 1.87 7.97
C PHE A 95 -8.32 1.75 7.20
N GLY A 96 -9.43 1.81 7.95
CA GLY A 96 -10.74 1.52 7.37
C GLY A 96 -10.93 0.04 7.02
N LEU A 97 -10.24 -0.85 7.75
CA LEU A 97 -10.20 -2.28 7.45
C LEU A 97 -11.54 -2.97 7.74
N LYS A 98 -11.85 -4.01 6.97
CA LYS A 98 -13.02 -4.88 7.12
C LYS A 98 -12.60 -6.35 7.13
N ALA A 99 -13.33 -7.16 7.89
CA ALA A 99 -13.05 -8.60 7.98
C ALA A 99 -13.01 -9.23 6.58
N GLY A 100 -11.94 -9.98 6.31
CA GLY A 100 -11.69 -10.60 5.00
C GLY A 100 -10.51 -9.99 4.27
N GLN A 101 -10.21 -8.70 4.48
CA GLN A 101 -9.05 -8.03 3.90
C GLN A 101 -7.75 -8.49 4.56
N ASP A 102 -6.69 -8.64 3.78
CA ASP A 102 -5.38 -8.99 4.29
C ASP A 102 -4.19 -8.36 3.53
N PHE A 103 -3.08 -8.29 4.25
CA PHE A 103 -1.74 -8.32 3.72
C PHE A 103 -1.35 -9.81 3.76
N ASP A 104 -1.29 -10.44 2.60
CA ASP A 104 -1.45 -11.89 2.42
C ASP A 104 -0.21 -12.73 2.81
N GLU A 105 0.98 -12.31 2.39
CA GLU A 105 2.23 -13.03 2.66
C GLU A 105 3.48 -12.15 2.66
N LEU A 106 4.64 -12.79 2.73
CA LEU A 106 5.95 -12.14 2.66
C LEU A 106 6.79 -12.83 1.59
N PRO A 107 7.56 -12.08 0.78
CA PRO A 107 8.36 -12.68 -0.28
C PRO A 107 9.42 -13.62 0.29
N THR A 108 9.68 -14.71 -0.42
CA THR A 108 10.61 -15.77 0.03
C THR A 108 11.81 -15.95 -0.89
N VAL A 109 11.75 -15.45 -2.12
CA VAL A 109 12.84 -15.55 -3.11
C VAL A 109 13.86 -14.43 -2.92
N TYR A 110 13.39 -13.19 -2.75
CA TYR A 110 14.25 -12.02 -2.56
C TYR A 110 14.23 -11.53 -1.12
N ALA A 111 15.35 -10.97 -0.68
CA ALA A 111 15.43 -10.34 0.64
C ALA A 111 14.75 -8.97 0.58
N CYS A 112 13.58 -8.86 1.19
CA CYS A 112 12.76 -7.65 1.26
C CYS A 112 12.80 -7.04 2.67
N THR A 113 12.69 -5.72 2.76
CA THR A 113 12.67 -4.98 4.04
C THR A 113 11.30 -4.37 4.24
N PHE A 114 10.63 -4.78 5.32
CA PHE A 114 9.38 -4.18 5.78
C PHE A 114 9.64 -3.49 7.11
N SER A 115 9.23 -2.24 7.24
CA SER A 115 9.43 -1.50 8.48
C SER A 115 8.37 -0.43 8.70
N ASN A 116 8.11 -0.13 9.97
CA ASN A 116 7.22 0.93 10.38
C ASN A 116 5.80 0.83 9.77
N LEU A 117 5.29 -0.38 9.56
CA LEU A 117 3.90 -0.53 9.14
C LEU A 117 2.99 -0.21 10.34
N GLN A 118 1.90 0.49 10.10
CA GLN A 118 0.88 0.77 11.11
C GLN A 118 -0.49 0.40 10.57
N ALA A 119 -1.39 -0.02 11.45
CA ALA A 119 -2.77 -0.26 11.06
C ALA A 119 -3.76 0.16 12.14
N THR A 120 -4.90 0.71 11.76
CA THR A 120 -6.04 0.81 12.67
C THR A 120 -6.91 -0.43 12.56
N ILE A 121 -6.84 -1.26 13.59
CA ILE A 121 -7.53 -2.55 13.65
C ILE A 121 -8.98 -2.37 14.14
N PRO A 122 -9.97 -2.96 13.45
CA PRO A 122 -11.35 -2.97 13.90
C PRO A 122 -11.52 -3.54 15.31
N SER A 123 -12.42 -2.94 16.09
CA SER A 123 -12.68 -3.37 17.46
C SER A 123 -13.09 -4.86 17.51
N GLY A 124 -12.42 -5.63 18.34
CA GLY A 124 -12.67 -7.07 18.50
C GLY A 124 -11.88 -7.97 17.54
N SER A 125 -11.08 -7.39 16.65
CA SER A 125 -10.12 -8.10 15.80
C SER A 125 -8.68 -7.92 16.30
N ASN A 126 -7.79 -8.75 15.78
CA ASN A 126 -6.36 -8.71 16.04
C ASN A 126 -5.58 -8.31 14.77
N LEU A 127 -4.34 -7.86 14.95
CA LEU A 127 -3.46 -7.54 13.82
C LEU A 127 -3.29 -8.73 12.87
N THR A 128 -3.12 -9.94 13.41
CA THR A 128 -3.00 -11.21 12.65
C THR A 128 -4.26 -11.61 11.89
N ASP A 129 -5.40 -10.94 12.12
CA ASP A 129 -6.59 -11.16 11.30
C ASP A 129 -6.45 -10.52 9.91
N PHE A 130 -5.57 -9.53 9.78
CA PHE A 130 -5.32 -8.77 8.55
C PHE A 130 -3.88 -8.91 8.04
N PHE A 131 -2.90 -9.13 8.92
CA PHE A 131 -1.50 -9.30 8.51
C PHE A 131 -1.14 -10.77 8.62
N LYS A 132 -1.02 -11.44 7.46
CA LYS A 132 -0.82 -12.88 7.30
C LYS A 132 0.63 -13.18 6.91
N GLY A 133 0.99 -14.47 6.83
CA GLY A 133 2.34 -14.88 6.45
C GLY A 133 3.49 -14.39 7.36
N GLY A 134 3.18 -13.84 8.54
CA GLY A 134 4.17 -13.21 9.44
C GLY A 134 4.40 -11.73 9.20
N SER A 135 3.64 -11.08 8.29
CA SER A 135 3.73 -9.64 8.04
C SER A 135 3.35 -8.79 9.26
N ASP A 136 2.62 -9.38 10.22
CA ASP A 136 2.25 -8.75 11.49
C ASP A 136 3.47 -8.39 12.35
N ALA A 137 4.60 -9.09 12.17
CA ALA A 137 5.86 -8.78 12.85
C ALA A 137 6.42 -7.38 12.51
N PHE A 138 6.00 -6.79 11.39
CA PHE A 138 6.45 -5.48 10.91
C PHE A 138 5.40 -4.39 11.11
N ALA A 139 4.22 -4.75 11.62
CA ALA A 139 3.09 -3.86 11.79
C ALA A 139 2.76 -3.58 13.26
N THR A 140 2.24 -2.39 13.53
CA THR A 140 1.75 -2.01 14.86
C THR A 140 0.32 -1.51 14.78
N ALA A 141 -0.55 -2.04 15.65
CA ALA A 141 -1.91 -1.55 15.77
C ALA A 141 -1.92 -0.16 16.46
N VAL A 142 -2.60 0.81 15.87
CA VAL A 142 -2.78 2.17 16.40
C VAL A 142 -4.25 2.55 16.42
N ALA A 143 -4.66 3.37 17.40
CA ALA A 143 -6.01 3.91 17.44
C ALA A 143 -6.27 4.83 16.23
N THR A 144 -7.53 5.00 15.86
CA THR A 144 -7.94 5.92 14.77
C THR A 144 -7.33 7.31 14.97
N GLY A 145 -6.58 7.79 13.97
CA GLY A 145 -5.93 9.11 13.98
C GLY A 145 -4.70 9.21 14.89
N ALA A 146 -4.24 8.10 15.46
CA ALA A 146 -3.01 8.05 16.26
C ALA A 146 -1.80 7.51 15.47
N ASN A 147 -1.93 7.38 14.15
CA ASN A 147 -0.82 7.01 13.28
C ASN A 147 0.28 8.07 13.33
N THR A 148 1.52 7.60 13.29
CA THR A 148 2.75 8.41 13.18
C THR A 148 3.50 8.13 11.89
N LYS A 149 2.96 7.19 11.11
CA LYS A 149 3.41 6.75 9.80
C LYS A 149 2.27 6.97 8.81
N GLY A 150 2.61 6.95 7.53
CA GLY A 150 1.70 7.29 6.46
C GLY A 150 2.16 8.49 5.63
N ALA A 151 1.33 8.85 4.66
CA ALA A 151 1.52 9.99 3.81
C ALA A 151 1.34 11.32 4.55
N ASN A 152 2.02 12.35 4.06
CA ASN A 152 1.70 13.74 4.34
C ASN A 152 0.60 14.21 3.37
N PRO A 153 -0.65 14.43 3.83
CA PRO A 153 -1.75 14.85 2.97
C PRO A 153 -1.66 16.32 2.55
N ASP A 154 -0.88 17.15 3.25
CA ASP A 154 -0.84 18.60 3.03
C ASP A 154 -0.39 18.97 1.61
N VAL A 155 0.44 18.13 1.00
CA VAL A 155 0.95 18.34 -0.36
C VAL A 155 -0.14 18.25 -1.43
N PHE A 156 -1.28 17.63 -1.12
CA PHE A 156 -2.41 17.46 -2.02
C PHE A 156 -3.46 18.57 -1.88
N LEU A 157 -3.32 19.45 -0.87
CA LEU A 157 -4.26 20.53 -0.62
C LEU A 157 -4.19 21.60 -1.72
N GLY A 158 -5.35 22.18 -2.04
CA GLY A 158 -5.47 23.30 -2.96
C GLY A 158 -5.46 22.96 -4.45
N TRP A 159 -5.16 21.71 -4.84
CA TRP A 159 -5.15 21.31 -6.26
C TRP A 159 -5.81 19.95 -6.52
N SER A 160 -5.77 19.00 -5.58
CA SER A 160 -6.37 17.69 -5.81
C SER A 160 -7.89 17.70 -5.63
N TRP A 161 -8.59 16.92 -6.44
CA TRP A 161 -10.02 16.68 -6.24
C TRP A 161 -10.29 16.04 -4.87
N THR A 162 -9.43 15.12 -4.45
CA THR A 162 -9.50 14.45 -3.14
C THR A 162 -9.50 15.44 -1.97
N ALA A 163 -8.75 16.53 -2.07
CA ALA A 163 -8.80 17.61 -1.09
C ALA A 163 -10.12 18.39 -1.17
N VAL A 164 -10.55 18.76 -2.38
CA VAL A 164 -11.79 19.54 -2.61
C VAL A 164 -13.03 18.79 -2.11
N SER A 165 -13.07 17.47 -2.25
CA SER A 165 -14.17 16.63 -1.76
C SER A 165 -14.16 16.42 -0.24
N GLY A 166 -13.07 16.79 0.45
CA GLY A 166 -12.88 16.50 1.88
C GLY A 166 -12.48 15.05 2.17
N SER A 167 -12.08 14.28 1.16
CA SER A 167 -11.72 12.86 1.32
C SER A 167 -10.33 12.66 1.95
N LEU A 168 -9.55 13.74 2.11
CA LEU A 168 -8.28 13.73 2.86
C LEU A 168 -8.46 13.89 4.37
N ASN A 169 -9.69 14.09 4.85
CA ASN A 169 -9.92 14.17 6.29
C ASN A 169 -9.58 12.80 6.93
N ASN A 170 -8.72 12.82 7.94
CA ASN A 170 -8.18 11.64 8.67
C ASN A 170 -6.96 10.94 8.04
N PHE A 171 -6.30 11.57 7.08
CA PHE A 171 -4.97 11.17 6.61
C PHE A 171 -3.86 11.91 7.37
#